data_AF-A0AAP8QCA1-F1
#
_entry.id   AF-A0AAP8QCA1-F1
#
_cell.length_a   1.000
_cell.length_b   1.000
_cell.length_c   1.000
_cell.angle_alpha   90.00
_cell.angle_beta   90.00
_cell.angle_gamma   90.00
#
_symmetry.space_group_name_H-M   'P 1'
#
loop_
_entity.id
_entity.type
_entity.pdbx_description
1 polymer ?
#
loop_
_entity_poly.entity_id
_entity_poly.type
_entity_poly.pdbx_seq_one_letter_code
_entity_poly.pdbx_strand_id
1 'polypeptide(L)'
;MIKIKLFFVCLVAIVFLISMTACLEMFIVEHALARGIFSDVMDDMRDIGYLDRDVERYYSEKMNKLGWEAVDGDYFQGSYPRKINQRVLKEKQEFIELQLQVKPSRVARMLNKYTKGTYLFAFYSRQPSEYFDVRW
;
A
#
# COMPACT_ATOMS: atom_id res chain seq x y z
N MET A 1 14.97 -45.29 -20.11
CA MET A 1 15.49 -44.17 -19.28
C MET A 1 15.13 -42.78 -19.83
N ILE A 2 15.13 -42.53 -21.14
CA ILE A 2 14.79 -41.21 -21.74
C ILE A 2 13.38 -40.74 -21.37
N LYS A 3 12.36 -41.62 -21.43
CA LYS A 3 10.97 -41.26 -21.09
C LYS A 3 10.80 -40.75 -19.65
N ILE A 4 11.51 -41.35 -18.69
CA ILE A 4 11.48 -40.92 -17.28
C ILE A 4 12.17 -39.56 -17.12
N LYS A 5 13.31 -39.33 -17.79
CA LYS A 5 13.99 -38.02 -17.78
C LYS A 5 13.08 -36.93 -18.38
N LEU A 6 12.42 -37.22 -19.49
CA LEU A 6 11.47 -36.31 -20.13
C LEU A 6 10.29 -35.99 -19.19
N PHE A 7 9.74 -37.00 -18.52
CA PHE A 7 8.69 -36.82 -17.53
C PHE A 7 9.10 -35.87 -16.40
N PHE A 8 10.29 -36.03 -15.82
CA PHE A 8 10.79 -35.12 -14.78
C PHE A 8 10.99 -33.69 -15.31
N VAL A 9 11.51 -33.53 -16.54
CA VAL A 9 11.66 -32.21 -17.15
C VAL A 9 10.29 -31.53 -17.32
N CYS A 10 9.29 -32.25 -17.83
CA CYS A 10 7.92 -31.73 -17.96
C CYS A 10 7.29 -31.41 -16.60
N LEU A 11 7.48 -32.27 -15.59
CA LEU A 11 6.96 -32.04 -14.25
C LEU A 11 7.58 -30.77 -13.63
N VAL A 12 8.90 -30.61 -13.73
CA VAL A 12 9.61 -29.41 -13.25
C VAL A 12 9.11 -28.17 -13.99
N ALA A 13 8.92 -28.24 -15.30
CA ALA A 13 8.39 -27.11 -16.07
C ALA A 13 6.99 -26.71 -15.60
N ILE A 14 6.10 -27.68 -15.36
CA ILE A 14 4.74 -27.42 -14.87
C ILE A 14 4.77 -26.79 -13.47
N VAL A 15 5.54 -27.38 -12.54
CA VAL A 15 5.67 -26.84 -11.17
C VAL A 15 6.24 -25.43 -11.19
N PHE A 16 7.23 -25.17 -12.05
CA PHE A 16 7.82 -23.85 -12.21
C PHE A 16 6.80 -22.83 -12.71
N LEU A 17 6.04 -23.16 -13.76
CA LEU A 17 5.01 -22.28 -14.32
C LEU A 17 3.93 -21.94 -13.30
N ILE A 18 3.41 -22.95 -12.57
CA ILE A 18 2.38 -22.74 -11.54
C ILE A 18 2.93 -21.90 -10.37
N SER A 19 4.17 -22.15 -9.95
CA SER A 19 4.79 -21.38 -8.87
C SER A 19 4.98 -19.91 -9.28
N MET A 20 5.38 -19.67 -10.53
CA MET A 20 5.57 -18.32 -11.05
C MET A 20 4.25 -17.56 -11.15
N THR A 21 3.17 -18.19 -11.64
CA THR A 21 1.84 -17.55 -11.68
C THR A 21 1.33 -17.26 -10.27
N ALA A 22 1.47 -18.19 -9.32
CA ALA A 22 1.09 -17.97 -7.93
C ALA A 22 1.84 -16.79 -7.28
N CYS A 23 3.15 -16.65 -7.56
CA CYS A 23 3.94 -15.52 -7.07
C CYS A 23 3.47 -14.19 -7.66
N LEU A 24 3.17 -14.16 -8.96
CA LEU A 24 2.63 -12.99 -9.66
C LEU A 24 1.27 -12.56 -9.10
N GLU A 25 0.35 -13.51 -8.92
CA GLU A 25 -0.97 -13.24 -8.32
C GLU A 25 -0.84 -12.68 -6.91
N MET A 26 0.03 -13.27 -6.08
CA MET A 26 0.29 -12.76 -4.73
C MET A 26 0.80 -11.31 -4.75
N PHE A 27 1.72 -11.00 -5.66
CA PHE A 27 2.21 -9.63 -5.85
C PHE A 27 1.10 -8.67 -6.28
N ILE A 28 0.27 -9.06 -7.27
CA ILE A 28 -0.84 -8.23 -7.77
C ILE A 28 -1.83 -7.95 -6.64
N VAL A 29 -2.23 -8.98 -5.89
CA VAL A 29 -3.18 -8.87 -4.77
C VAL A 29 -2.61 -7.96 -3.68
N GLU A 30 -1.37 -8.16 -3.24
CA GLU A 30 -0.77 -7.32 -2.19
C GLU A 30 -0.64 -5.86 -2.64
N HIS A 31 -0.22 -5.63 -3.88
CA HIS A 31 -0.10 -4.27 -4.42
C HIS A 31 -1.47 -3.60 -4.57
N ALA A 32 -2.50 -4.33 -5.00
CA ALA A 32 -3.87 -3.84 -5.10
C ALA A 32 -4.45 -3.50 -3.72
N LEU A 33 -4.22 -4.35 -2.71
CA LEU A 33 -4.64 -4.10 -1.33
C LEU A 33 -3.94 -2.86 -0.74
N ALA A 34 -2.63 -2.73 -0.94
CA ALA A 34 -1.88 -1.58 -0.45
C ALA A 34 -2.36 -0.27 -1.14
N ARG A 35 -2.65 -0.34 -2.45
CA ARG A 35 -3.23 0.77 -3.20
C ARG A 35 -4.65 1.11 -2.73
N GLY A 36 -5.46 0.10 -2.39
CA GLY A 36 -6.79 0.28 -1.83
C GLY A 36 -6.76 0.99 -0.49
N ILE A 37 -5.94 0.50 0.46
CA ILE A 37 -5.72 1.15 1.76
C ILE A 37 -5.26 2.59 1.58
N PHE A 38 -4.34 2.85 0.66
CA PHE A 38 -3.90 4.21 0.35
C PHE A 38 -5.05 5.11 -0.11
N SER A 39 -5.93 4.58 -0.97
CA SER A 39 -7.09 5.33 -1.46
C SER A 39 -8.07 5.62 -0.33
N ASP A 40 -8.41 4.61 0.48
CA ASP A 40 -9.36 4.76 1.57
C ASP A 40 -8.88 5.83 2.58
N VAL A 41 -7.60 5.76 2.98
CA VAL A 41 -7.02 6.75 3.92
C VAL A 41 -6.99 8.15 3.30
N MET A 42 -6.71 8.25 2.00
CA MET A 42 -6.72 9.54 1.32
C MET A 42 -8.13 10.14 1.27
N ASP A 43 -9.15 9.31 1.02
CA ASP A 43 -10.55 9.73 1.01
C ASP A 43 -10.99 10.19 2.40
N ASP A 44 -10.69 9.42 3.46
CA ASP A 44 -10.96 9.80 4.85
C ASP A 44 -10.28 11.14 5.19
N MET A 45 -9.01 11.31 4.82
CA MET A 45 -8.27 12.57 5.01
C MET A 45 -8.89 13.74 4.25
N ARG A 46 -9.42 13.50 3.05
CA ARG A 46 -10.01 14.54 2.20
C ARG A 46 -11.29 15.08 2.81
N ASP A 47 -12.11 14.19 3.37
CA ASP A 47 -13.37 14.51 4.02
C ASP A 47 -13.18 15.26 5.34
N ILE A 48 -12.19 14.85 6.15
CA ILE A 48 -11.94 15.47 7.46
C ILE A 48 -10.89 16.58 7.43
N GLY A 49 -10.07 16.68 6.38
CA GLY A 49 -9.04 17.70 6.17
C GLY A 49 -7.72 17.46 6.92
N TYR A 50 -7.48 16.28 7.49
CA TYR A 50 -6.22 15.88 8.14
C TYR A 50 -6.14 14.36 8.31
N LEU A 51 -4.96 13.81 8.61
CA LEU A 51 -4.83 12.43 9.03
C LEU A 51 -5.20 12.31 10.50
N ASP A 52 -6.37 11.73 10.77
CA ASP A 52 -6.81 11.43 12.12
C ASP A 52 -6.03 10.24 12.71
N ARG A 53 -5.72 10.31 14.01
CA ARG A 53 -4.93 9.29 14.71
C ARG A 53 -5.65 7.95 14.80
N ASP A 54 -6.97 7.96 14.92
CA ASP A 54 -7.75 6.72 15.00
C ASP A 54 -7.82 6.04 13.63
N VAL A 55 -7.92 6.82 12.55
CA VAL A 55 -7.80 6.34 11.16
C VAL A 55 -6.40 5.74 10.93
N GLU A 56 -5.34 6.49 11.25
CA GLU A 56 -3.95 6.03 11.12
C GLU A 56 -3.72 4.71 11.88
N ARG A 57 -4.20 4.61 13.13
CA ARG A 57 -4.09 3.41 13.95
C ARG A 57 -4.87 2.25 13.37
N TYR A 58 -6.10 2.47 12.94
CA TYR A 58 -6.95 1.42 12.34
C TYR A 58 -6.30 0.79 11.12
N TYR A 59 -5.81 1.60 10.18
CA TYR A 59 -5.15 1.09 8.98
C TYR A 59 -3.78 0.49 9.28
N SER A 60 -3.02 1.03 10.24
CA SER A 60 -1.75 0.44 10.69
C SER A 60 -1.96 -0.95 11.28
N GLU A 61 -2.98 -1.15 12.12
CA GLU A 61 -3.36 -2.46 12.64
C GLU A 61 -3.82 -3.42 11.54
N LYS A 62 -4.58 -2.93 10.56
CA LYS A 62 -5.00 -3.71 9.40
C LYS A 62 -3.79 -4.20 8.59
N MET A 63 -2.81 -3.34 8.33
CA MET A 63 -1.58 -3.71 7.62
C MET A 63 -0.72 -4.69 8.44
N ASN A 64 -0.61 -4.50 9.75
CA ASN A 64 0.09 -5.44 10.64
C ASN A 64 -0.57 -6.84 10.62
N LYS A 65 -1.90 -6.91 10.58
CA LYS A 65 -2.64 -8.19 10.45
C LYS A 65 -2.40 -8.90 9.11
N LEU A 66 -2.06 -8.17 8.06
CA LEU A 66 -1.65 -8.73 6.77
C LEU A 66 -0.19 -9.24 6.77
N GLY A 67 0.53 -9.11 7.89
CA GLY A 67 1.93 -9.50 8.00
C GLY A 67 2.88 -8.55 7.26
N TRP A 68 2.43 -7.33 6.96
CA TRP A 68 3.27 -6.29 6.40
C TRP A 68 4.05 -5.57 7.49
N GLU A 69 5.13 -4.90 7.11
CA GLU A 69 5.97 -4.16 8.04
C GLU A 69 6.07 -2.68 7.62
N ALA A 70 6.13 -1.80 8.62
CA ALA A 70 6.37 -0.38 8.41
C ALA A 70 7.81 -0.08 7.95
N VAL A 71 7.98 1.07 7.30
CA VAL A 71 9.29 1.60 6.93
C VAL A 71 9.69 2.62 7.99
N ASP A 72 10.85 2.43 8.62
CA ASP A 72 11.37 3.29 9.69
C ASP A 72 10.40 3.55 10.86
N GLY A 73 9.51 2.58 11.14
CA GLY A 73 8.57 2.62 12.26
C GLY A 73 7.14 3.03 11.89
N ASP A 74 6.95 3.77 10.80
CA ASP A 74 5.64 4.28 10.39
C ASP A 74 5.25 3.88 8.96
N TYR A 75 3.97 3.57 8.75
CA TYR A 75 3.44 3.34 7.40
C TYR A 75 3.20 4.66 6.64
N PHE A 76 2.70 5.68 7.34
CA PHE A 76 2.23 6.93 6.74
C PHE A 76 3.26 8.06 6.86
N GLN A 77 4.45 7.85 6.30
CA GLN A 77 5.49 8.89 6.31
C GLN A 77 5.06 10.13 5.51
N GLY A 78 5.38 11.34 5.97
CA GLY A 78 5.09 12.56 5.20
C GLY A 78 3.60 12.90 5.06
N SER A 79 2.72 12.29 5.86
CA SER A 79 1.29 12.61 5.89
C SER A 79 1.03 13.93 6.61
N TYR A 80 0.37 14.87 5.93
CA TYR A 80 0.02 16.18 6.48
C TYR A 80 -1.34 16.67 5.99
N PRO A 81 -2.06 17.41 6.84
CA PRO A 81 -1.78 17.70 8.26
C PRO A 81 -2.12 16.50 9.18
N ARG A 82 -1.64 16.48 10.44
CA ARG A 82 -1.87 15.38 11.42
C ARG A 82 -2.66 15.79 12.67
N LYS A 83 -3.11 17.04 12.74
CA LYS A 83 -3.78 17.60 13.92
C LYS A 83 -5.02 18.34 13.49
N ILE A 84 -6.05 18.24 14.33
CA ILE A 84 -7.35 18.90 14.12
C ILE A 84 -7.25 20.43 13.98
N ASN A 85 -6.30 21.07 14.68
CA ASN A 85 -6.11 22.53 14.61
C ASN A 85 -5.34 22.99 13.36
N GLN A 86 -4.83 22.05 12.56
CA GLN A 86 -4.15 22.28 11.29
C GLN A 86 -4.99 21.75 10.12
N ARG A 87 -6.27 21.49 10.36
CA ARG A 87 -7.19 20.96 9.37
C ARG A 87 -7.23 21.85 8.14
N VAL A 88 -7.03 21.22 6.99
CA VAL A 88 -7.05 21.84 5.67
C VAL A 88 -8.49 22.12 5.28
N LEU A 89 -8.76 23.34 4.83
CA LEU A 89 -10.10 23.83 4.52
C LEU A 89 -10.31 23.96 3.01
N LYS A 90 -11.46 23.50 2.51
CA LYS A 90 -11.83 23.65 1.10
C LYS A 90 -11.94 25.11 0.67
N GLU A 91 -12.47 25.98 1.52
CA GLU A 91 -12.64 27.42 1.26
C GLU A 91 -11.32 28.14 1.00
N LYS A 92 -10.24 27.67 1.64
CA LYS A 92 -8.89 28.20 1.47
C LYS A 92 -8.12 27.54 0.34
N GLN A 93 -8.75 26.60 -0.39
CA GLN A 93 -8.12 25.81 -1.46
C GLN A 93 -6.85 25.09 -0.99
N GLU A 94 -6.84 24.66 0.27
CA GLU A 94 -5.70 23.98 0.85
C GLU A 94 -5.68 22.50 0.40
N PHE A 95 -4.50 21.89 0.48
CA PHE A 95 -4.27 20.51 0.05
C PHE A 95 -3.85 19.63 1.23
N ILE A 96 -4.34 18.40 1.19
CA ILE A 96 -3.82 17.31 2.01
C ILE A 96 -2.75 16.53 1.24
N GLU A 97 -1.79 15.97 1.95
CA GLU A 97 -0.71 15.17 1.40
C GLU A 97 -0.60 13.86 2.18
N LEU A 98 -0.52 12.74 1.46
CA LEU A 98 -0.34 11.42 2.05
C LEU A 98 0.77 10.69 1.31
N GLN A 99 1.74 10.20 2.07
CA GLN A 99 2.70 9.22 1.60
C GLN A 99 2.57 7.94 2.44
N LEU A 100 2.45 6.81 1.74
CA LEU A 100 2.36 5.48 2.32
C LEU A 100 3.56 4.66 1.87
N GLN A 101 4.27 4.07 2.81
CA GLN A 101 5.36 3.14 2.55
C GLN A 101 5.16 1.84 3.30
N VAL A 102 5.22 0.73 2.59
CA VAL A 102 4.97 -0.61 3.14
C VAL A 102 6.07 -1.56 2.69
N LYS A 103 6.54 -2.41 3.60
CA LYS A 103 7.32 -3.61 3.26
C LYS A 103 6.34 -4.78 3.09
N PRO A 104 6.03 -5.19 1.85
CA PRO A 104 5.13 -6.31 1.60
C PRO A 104 5.80 -7.64 1.95
N SER A 105 5.10 -8.75 1.67
CA SER A 105 5.63 -10.10 1.89
C SER A 105 6.95 -10.32 1.13
N ARG A 106 7.72 -11.35 1.53
CA ARG A 106 9.02 -11.64 0.91
C ARG A 106 8.92 -11.88 -0.61
N VAL A 107 7.86 -12.54 -1.06
CA VAL A 107 7.63 -12.84 -2.48
C VAL A 107 7.31 -11.54 -3.23
N ALA A 108 6.36 -10.77 -2.75
CA ALA A 108 5.98 -9.49 -3.34
C ALA A 108 7.16 -8.49 -3.35
N ARG A 109 7.95 -8.45 -2.27
CA ARG A 109 9.17 -7.65 -2.13
C ARG A 109 10.21 -8.00 -3.20
N MET A 110 10.44 -9.29 -3.42
CA MET A 110 11.39 -9.77 -4.43
C MET A 110 10.92 -9.40 -5.84
N LEU A 111 9.65 -9.64 -6.16
CA LEU A 111 9.06 -9.27 -7.46
C LEU A 111 9.05 -7.75 -7.70
N ASN A 112 8.77 -6.96 -6.67
CA ASN A 112 8.81 -5.50 -6.75
C ASN A 112 10.23 -5.00 -7.03
N LYS A 113 11.26 -5.64 -6.45
CA LYS A 113 12.65 -5.30 -6.77
C LYS A 113 12.98 -5.58 -8.23
N TYR A 114 12.53 -6.69 -8.79
CA TYR A 114 12.79 -7.01 -10.20
C TYR A 114 12.06 -6.07 -11.16
N THR A 115 10.86 -5.60 -10.80
CA THR A 115 10.03 -4.77 -11.68
C THR A 115 10.26 -3.26 -11.53
N LYS A 116 10.47 -2.78 -10.29
CA LYS A 116 10.56 -1.35 -9.95
C LYS A 116 11.89 -0.96 -9.30
N GLY A 117 12.80 -1.91 -9.05
CA GLY A 117 14.09 -1.63 -8.40
C GLY A 117 14.03 -1.41 -6.90
N THR A 118 12.86 -1.53 -6.27
CA THR A 118 12.65 -1.23 -4.84
C THR A 118 12.02 -2.40 -4.10
N TYR A 119 12.31 -2.52 -2.81
CA TYR A 119 11.73 -3.54 -1.94
C TYR A 119 10.43 -3.10 -1.24
N LEU A 120 9.95 -1.90 -1.56
CA LEU A 120 8.87 -1.23 -0.84
C LEU A 120 7.75 -0.89 -1.81
N PHE A 121 6.51 -1.02 -1.34
CA PHE A 121 5.40 -0.34 -1.97
C PHE A 121 5.36 1.09 -1.44
N ALA A 122 5.46 2.05 -2.35
CA ALA A 122 5.45 3.47 -2.04
C ALA A 122 4.35 4.15 -2.86
N PHE A 123 3.50 4.88 -2.18
CA PHE A 123 2.42 5.66 -2.78
C PHE A 123 2.49 7.08 -2.25
N TYR A 124 2.22 8.04 -3.12
CA TYR A 124 2.14 9.45 -2.78
C TYR A 124 0.98 10.08 -3.56
N SER A 125 0.24 10.96 -2.91
CA SER A 125 -0.74 11.81 -3.58
C SER A 125 -0.97 13.07 -2.76
N ARG A 126 -1.38 14.11 -3.47
CA ARG A 126 -1.78 15.40 -2.94
C ARG A 126 -3.14 15.73 -3.53
N GLN A 127 -4.12 16.02 -2.69
CA GLN A 127 -5.49 16.28 -3.11
C GLN A 127 -6.04 17.51 -2.41
N PRO A 128 -6.94 18.28 -3.07
CA PRO A 128 -7.64 19.37 -2.40
C PRO A 128 -8.54 18.79 -1.31
N SER A 129 -8.67 19.49 -0.17
CA SER A 129 -9.63 19.05 0.86
C SER A 129 -11.07 19.31 0.43
N GLU A 130 -11.96 18.43 0.90
CA GLU A 130 -13.41 18.59 0.77
C GLU A 130 -14.08 19.07 2.07
N TYR A 131 -13.30 19.23 3.13
CA TYR A 131 -13.79 19.66 4.42
C TYR A 131 -14.25 21.13 4.42
N PHE A 132 -15.45 21.36 4.94
CA PHE A 132 -16.03 22.67 5.23
C PHE A 132 -16.22 22.85 6.75
N ASP A 133 -15.87 24.03 7.28
CA ASP A 133 -16.12 24.32 8.70
C ASP A 133 -17.59 24.69 8.91
N VAL A 134 -18.30 23.90 9.71
CA VAL A 134 -19.74 24.08 10.00
C VAL A 134 -20.01 25.35 10.82
N ARG A 135 -18.97 26.03 11.33
CA ARG A 135 -19.09 27.26 12.11
C ARG A 135 -19.19 28.54 11.27
N TRP A 136 -19.36 28.41 9.95
CA TRP A 136 -19.70 29.51 9.05
C TRP A 136 -21.21 29.74 8.97
#